data_AF-R7S0Z6-F1
#
_entry.id   AF-R7S0Z6-F1
#
_cell.length_a   1.000
_cell.length_b   1.000
_cell.length_c   1.000
_cell.angle_alpha   90.00
_cell.angle_beta   90.00
_cell.angle_gamma   90.00
#
_symmetry.space_group_name_H-M   'P 1'
#
loop_
_entity.id
_entity.type
_entity.pdbx_description
1 polymer ?
#
loop_
_entity_poly.entity_id
_entity_poly.type
_entity_poly.pdbx_seq_one_letter_code
_entity_poly.pdbx_strand_id
1 'polypeptide(L)'
;PKDVPTAVRTLLLATKRLQDTLRLWAAGQASETAVSDVYVQIGNDFNATVNAFAEHGVDLSEIYSVPADLRLVLENCLGEEPSPEVLDTYMPDIRRILYALLEGIQRKQ
;
A
#
# COMPACT_ATOMS: atom_id res chain seq x y z
N PRO A 1 -11.19 15.52 12.03
CA PRO A 1 -11.09 14.04 12.07
C PRO A 1 -11.60 13.46 10.76
N LYS A 2 -10.84 12.57 10.10
CA LYS A 2 -11.37 11.80 8.96
C LYS A 2 -12.20 10.66 9.56
N ASP A 3 -13.49 10.59 9.24
CA ASP A 3 -14.32 9.45 9.67
C ASP A 3 -13.80 8.14 9.05
N VAL A 4 -13.94 7.03 9.78
CA VAL A 4 -13.44 5.69 9.38
C VAL A 4 -13.74 5.33 7.92
N PRO A 5 -14.98 5.49 7.38
CA PRO A 5 -15.28 5.13 5.99
C PRO A 5 -14.48 5.95 4.97
N THR A 6 -14.24 7.23 5.26
CA THR A 6 -13.47 8.12 4.38
C THR A 6 -12.00 7.73 4.40
N ALA A 7 -11.43 7.49 5.59
CA ALA A 7 -10.03 7.07 5.73
C ALA A 7 -9.77 5.75 4.99
N VAL A 8 -10.64 4.75 5.18
CA VAL A 8 -10.57 3.46 4.46
C VAL A 8 -10.66 3.68 2.96
N ARG A 9 -11.65 4.45 2.47
CA ARG A 9 -11.80 4.70 1.02
C ARG A 9 -10.55 5.33 0.42
N THR A 10 -9.93 6.31 1.08
CA THR A 10 -8.70 6.94 0.58
C THR A 10 -7.55 5.94 0.52
N LEU A 11 -7.38 5.11 1.55
CA LEU A 11 -6.37 4.05 1.57
C LEU A 11 -6.58 3.01 0.46
N LEU A 12 -7.82 2.58 0.22
CA LEU A 12 -8.17 1.67 -0.88
C LEU A 12 -7.82 2.26 -2.26
N LEU A 13 -8.02 3.56 -2.45
CA LEU A 13 -7.66 4.22 -3.70
C LEU A 13 -6.14 4.31 -3.86
N ALA A 14 -5.40 4.61 -2.79
CA ALA A 14 -3.95 4.68 -2.80
C ALA A 14 -3.31 3.32 -3.14
N THR A 15 -3.81 2.22 -2.58
CA THR A 15 -3.31 0.85 -2.88
C THR A 15 -3.56 0.41 -4.31
N LYS A 16 -4.69 0.82 -4.93
CA LYS A 16 -4.93 0.62 -6.36
C LYS A 16 -3.96 1.43 -7.21
N ARG A 17 -3.79 2.71 -6.86
CA ARG A 17 -2.86 3.62 -7.54
C ARG A 17 -1.43 3.06 -7.51
N LEU A 18 -0.99 2.46 -6.41
CA LEU A 18 0.34 1.84 -6.33
C LEU A 18 0.52 0.76 -7.39
N GLN A 19 -0.43 -0.17 -7.51
CA GLN A 19 -0.36 -1.24 -8.51
C GLN A 19 -0.34 -0.69 -9.95
N ASP A 20 -1.10 0.37 -10.21
CA ASP A 20 -1.12 1.00 -11.53
C ASP A 20 0.18 1.76 -11.82
N THR A 21 0.72 2.49 -10.84
CA THR A 21 2.02 3.18 -10.97
C THR A 21 3.17 2.18 -11.13
N LEU A 22 3.12 1.03 -10.45
CA LEU A 22 4.09 -0.06 -10.66
C LEU A 22 4.03 -0.64 -12.08
N ARG A 23 2.83 -0.83 -12.64
CA ARG A 23 2.68 -1.26 -14.04
C ARG A 23 3.25 -0.24 -15.01
N LEU A 24 3.04 1.06 -14.76
CA LEU A 24 3.64 2.13 -15.55
C LEU A 24 5.17 2.15 -15.40
N TRP A 25 5.69 1.98 -14.18
CA TRP A 25 7.12 1.91 -13.91
C TRP A 25 7.78 0.76 -14.67
N ALA A 26 7.20 -0.44 -14.60
CA ALA A 26 7.67 -1.61 -15.34
C ALA A 26 7.64 -1.44 -16.87
N ALA A 27 6.76 -0.57 -17.38
CA ALA A 27 6.70 -0.20 -18.79
C ALA A 27 7.60 1.00 -19.16
N GLY A 28 8.44 1.49 -18.23
CA GLY A 28 9.29 2.67 -18.42
C GLY A 28 8.52 4.00 -18.49
N GLN A 29 7.25 4.02 -18.07
CA GLN A 29 6.35 5.17 -18.16
C GLN A 29 6.17 5.92 -16.83
N ALA A 30 6.74 5.42 -15.74
CA ALA A 30 6.80 6.09 -14.45
C ALA A 30 8.19 5.93 -13.83
N SER A 31 8.60 6.91 -13.03
CA SER A 31 9.86 6.85 -12.29
C SER A 31 9.70 6.07 -10.98
N GLU A 32 10.83 5.59 -10.44
CA GLU A 32 10.91 5.07 -9.07
C GLU A 32 10.35 6.08 -8.05
N THR A 33 10.63 7.37 -8.23
CA THR A 33 10.10 8.44 -7.38
C THR A 33 8.58 8.48 -7.41
N ALA A 34 7.94 8.29 -8.57
CA ALA A 34 6.48 8.27 -8.66
C ALA A 34 5.88 7.09 -7.87
N VAL A 35 6.53 5.92 -7.88
CA VAL A 35 6.11 4.77 -7.05
C VAL A 35 6.30 5.08 -5.56
N SER A 36 7.44 5.67 -5.21
CA SER A 36 7.78 6.06 -3.84
C SER A 36 6.80 7.09 -3.27
N ASP A 37 6.39 8.08 -4.05
CA ASP A 37 5.41 9.09 -3.66
C ASP A 37 4.05 8.46 -3.32
N VAL A 38 3.62 7.46 -4.11
CA VAL A 38 2.39 6.73 -3.84
C VAL A 38 2.52 5.87 -2.57
N TYR A 39 3.68 5.25 -2.34
CA TYR A 39 3.95 4.53 -1.09
C TYR A 39 3.88 5.46 0.14
N VAL A 40 4.46 6.67 0.07
CA VAL A 40 4.36 7.67 1.15
C VAL A 40 2.90 8.05 1.41
N GLN A 41 2.10 8.22 0.34
CA GLN A 41 0.67 8.48 0.48
C GLN A 41 -0.07 7.33 1.17
N ILE A 42 0.25 6.07 0.83
CA ILE A 42 -0.31 4.89 1.53
C ILE A 42 0.03 4.93 3.02
N GLY A 43 1.28 5.25 3.40
CA GLY A 43 1.66 5.36 4.81
C GLY A 43 0.87 6.44 5.56
N ASN A 44 0.64 7.59 4.93
CA ASN A 44 -0.16 8.67 5.51
C ASN A 44 -1.64 8.27 5.68
N ASP A 45 -2.23 7.64 4.67
CA ASP A 45 -3.62 7.18 4.73
C ASP A 45 -3.81 5.99 5.67
N PHE A 46 -2.80 5.13 5.81
CA PHE A 46 -2.75 4.06 6.79
C PHE A 46 -2.78 4.62 8.21
N ASN A 47 -1.90 5.57 8.53
CA ASN A 47 -1.88 6.22 9.84
C ASN A 47 -3.20 6.94 10.14
N ALA A 48 -3.80 7.60 9.15
CA ALA A 48 -5.11 8.22 9.30
C ALA A 48 -6.21 7.19 9.58
N THR A 49 -6.14 6.02 8.95
CA THR A 49 -7.08 4.91 9.17
C THR A 49 -6.91 4.34 10.57
N VAL A 50 -5.68 4.03 10.99
CA VAL A 50 -5.37 3.54 12.35
C VAL A 50 -5.89 4.51 13.41
N ASN A 51 -5.64 5.81 13.26
CA ASN A 51 -6.13 6.82 14.19
C ASN A 51 -7.66 6.88 14.25
N ALA A 52 -8.32 6.82 13.09
CA ALA A 52 -9.79 6.83 13.03
C ALA A 52 -10.40 5.63 13.75
N PHE A 53 -9.84 4.42 13.57
CA PHE A 53 -10.31 3.23 14.29
C PHE A 53 -9.99 3.27 15.79
N ALA A 54 -8.84 3.81 16.17
CA ALA A 54 -8.46 3.98 17.57
C ALA A 54 -9.42 4.92 18.35
N GLU A 55 -9.96 5.96 17.70
CA GLU A 55 -11.01 6.83 18.27
C GLU A 55 -12.30 6.06 18.61
N HIS A 56 -12.53 4.91 17.96
CA HIS A 56 -13.64 4.00 18.22
C HIS A 56 -13.26 2.78 19.08
N GLY A 57 -12.05 2.74 19.64
CA GLY A 57 -11.58 1.64 20.49
C GLY A 57 -11.28 0.34 19.72
N VAL A 58 -11.10 0.42 18.39
CA VAL A 58 -10.78 -0.73 17.55
C VAL A 58 -9.27 -0.84 17.35
N ASP A 59 -8.71 -1.98 17.73
CA ASP A 59 -7.28 -2.28 17.53
C ASP A 59 -7.03 -2.87 16.13
N LEU A 60 -6.04 -2.28 15.44
CA LEU A 60 -5.53 -2.67 14.12
C LEU A 60 -4.07 -3.15 14.17
N SER A 61 -3.58 -3.55 15.35
CA SER A 61 -2.20 -4.05 15.53
C SER A 61 -1.79 -5.13 14.54
N GLU A 62 -2.73 -5.97 14.09
CA GLU A 62 -2.51 -7.05 13.12
C GLU A 62 -2.02 -6.56 11.73
N ILE A 63 -2.30 -5.30 11.37
CA ILE A 63 -1.88 -4.73 10.08
C ILE A 63 -0.70 -3.74 10.21
N TYR A 64 -0.14 -3.54 11.40
CA TYR A 64 0.93 -2.55 11.61
C TYR A 64 2.24 -2.88 10.88
N SER A 65 2.48 -4.15 10.54
CA SER A 65 3.66 -4.53 9.75
C SER A 65 3.52 -4.16 8.27
N VAL A 66 2.29 -3.98 7.76
CA VAL A 66 2.03 -3.82 6.32
C VAL A 66 2.87 -2.73 5.67
N PRO A 67 3.00 -1.50 6.21
CA PRO A 67 3.82 -0.47 5.57
C PRO A 67 5.30 -0.87 5.48
N ALA A 68 5.84 -1.50 6.53
CA ALA A 68 7.24 -1.94 6.54
C ALA A 68 7.49 -3.10 5.57
N ASP A 69 6.58 -4.09 5.54
CA ASP A 69 6.65 -5.21 4.60
C ASP A 69 6.56 -4.72 3.16
N LEU A 70 5.65 -3.77 2.90
CA LEU A 70 5.48 -3.16 1.59
C LEU A 70 6.72 -2.36 1.16
N ARG A 71 7.35 -1.63 2.09
CA ARG A 71 8.60 -0.91 1.83
C ARG A 71 9.69 -1.87 1.37
N LEU A 72 9.89 -2.97 2.09
CA LEU A 72 10.95 -3.92 1.80
C LEU A 72 10.81 -4.53 0.40
N VAL A 73 9.60 -4.95 0.01
CA VAL A 73 9.37 -5.50 -1.33
C VAL A 73 9.52 -4.45 -2.42
N LEU A 74 9.10 -3.19 -2.16
CA LEU A 74 9.25 -2.10 -3.12
C LEU A 74 10.71 -1.69 -3.29
N GLU A 75 11.50 -1.63 -2.22
CA GLU A 75 12.94 -1.33 -2.29
C GLU A 75 13.68 -2.37 -3.14
N ASN A 76 13.37 -3.66 -2.96
CA ASN A 76 13.95 -4.71 -3.78
C ASN A 76 13.48 -4.64 -5.25
N CYS A 77 12.18 -4.40 -5.48
CA CYS A 77 11.63 -4.31 -6.84
C CYS A 77 12.18 -3.10 -7.61
N LEU A 78 12.27 -1.94 -6.97
CA LEU A 78 12.68 -0.69 -7.61
C LEU A 78 14.21 -0.56 -7.75
N GLY A 79 14.97 -1.38 -7.04
CA GLY A 79 16.43 -1.49 -7.21
C GLY A 79 16.85 -2.24 -8.48
N GLU A 80 15.92 -2.90 -9.16
CA GLU A 80 16.14 -3.62 -10.42
C GLU A 80 15.84 -2.73 -11.65
N GLU A 81 16.29 -3.16 -12.83
CA GLU A 81 15.96 -2.47 -14.08
C GLU A 81 14.45 -2.59 -14.38
N PRO A 82 13.73 -1.48 -14.66
CA PRO A 82 12.29 -1.51 -14.88
C PRO A 82 11.91 -2.41 -16.06
N SER A 83 11.16 -3.47 -15.76
CA SER A 83 10.65 -4.41 -16.77
C SER A 83 9.40 -5.15 -16.27
N PRO A 84 8.51 -5.61 -17.18
CA PRO A 84 7.38 -6.45 -16.81
C PRO A 84 7.79 -7.73 -16.06
N GLU A 85 8.92 -8.35 -16.43
CA GLU A 85 9.43 -9.58 -15.84
C GLU A 85 9.87 -9.38 -14.38
N VAL A 86 10.55 -8.27 -14.09
CA VAL A 86 10.87 -7.85 -12.72
C VAL A 86 9.58 -7.67 -11.93
N LEU A 87 8.61 -6.93 -12.48
CA LEU A 87 7.37 -6.68 -11.78
C LEU A 87 6.61 -7.97 -11.48
N ASP A 88 6.51 -8.90 -12.43
CA ASP A 88 5.85 -10.19 -12.27
C ASP A 88 6.49 -11.06 -11.18
N THR A 89 7.79 -10.90 -10.95
CA THR A 89 8.52 -11.58 -9.86
C THR A 89 8.10 -11.07 -8.48
N TYR A 90 7.92 -9.75 -8.31
CA TYR A 90 7.59 -9.13 -7.02
C TYR A 90 6.07 -8.96 -6.77
N MET A 91 5.25 -8.98 -7.83
CA MET A 91 3.80 -8.77 -7.76
C MET A 91 3.06 -9.76 -6.84
N PRO A 92 3.42 -11.05 -6.73
CA PRO A 92 2.81 -11.97 -5.76
C PRO A 92 2.93 -11.46 -4.31
N ASP A 93 4.11 -11.00 -3.90
CA ASP A 93 4.35 -10.49 -2.55
C ASP A 93 3.64 -9.16 -2.30
N ILE A 94 3.71 -8.24 -3.27
CA ILE A 94 2.97 -6.97 -3.19
C ILE A 94 1.47 -7.23 -3.02
N ARG A 95 0.88 -8.13 -3.83
CA ARG A 95 -0.54 -8.50 -3.71
C ARG A 95 -0.86 -9.14 -2.37
N ARG A 96 0.02 -10.00 -1.85
CA ARG A 96 -0.16 -10.64 -0.54
C ARG A 96 -0.20 -9.60 0.59
N ILE A 97 0.73 -8.64 0.59
CA ILE A 97 0.79 -7.57 1.60
C ILE A 97 -0.43 -6.65 1.51
N LEU A 98 -0.81 -6.24 0.30
CA LEU A 98 -2.01 -5.44 0.09
C LEU A 98 -3.28 -6.21 0.48
N TYR A 99 -3.36 -7.52 0.23
CA TYR A 99 -4.49 -8.34 0.66
C TYR A 99 -4.60 -8.40 2.19
N ALA A 100 -3.49 -8.60 2.90
CA ALA A 100 -3.47 -8.60 4.37
C ALA A 100 -3.99 -7.27 4.96
N LEU A 101 -3.64 -6.14 4.34
CA LEU A 101 -4.18 -4.83 4.69
C LEU A 101 -5.69 -4.77 4.54
N LEU A 102 -6.20 -5.17 3.37
CA LEU A 102 -7.62 -5.13 3.04
C LEU A 102 -8.43 -6.03 3.96
N GLU A 103 -7.93 -7.24 4.20
CA GLU A 103 -8.57 -8.22 5.06
C GLU A 103 -8.64 -7.73 6.51
N GLY A 104 -7.54 -7.19 7.05
CA GLY A 104 -7.52 -6.65 8.42
C GLY A 104 -8.50 -5.50 8.62
N ILE A 105 -8.67 -4.63 7.62
CA ILE A 105 -9.66 -3.55 7.67
C ILE A 105 -11.09 -4.10 7.56
N GLN A 106 -11.34 -5.03 6.63
CA GLN A 106 -12.68 -5.59 6.40
C GLN A 106 -13.20 -6.39 7.60
N ARG A 107 -12.34 -7.08 8.33
CA ARG A 107 -12.73 -7.82 9.55
C ARG A 107 -13.20 -6.91 10.69
N LYS A 108 -12.92 -5.61 10.61
CA LYS A 108 -13.15 -4.62 11.67
C LYS A 108 -14.18 -3.55 11.27
N GLN A 109 -14.66 -3.56 10.02
CA GLN A 109 -15.80 -2.77 9.55
C GLN A 109 -17.12 -3.44 9.92
#